data_AF-A0A345Z4Q5-F1
#
_entry.id   AF-A0A345Z4Q5-F1
#
_cell.length_a   1.000
_cell.length_b   1.000
_cell.length_c   1.000
_cell.angle_alpha   90.00
_cell.angle_beta   90.00
_cell.angle_gamma   90.00
#
_symmetry.space_group_name_H-M   'P 1'
#
loop_
_entity.id
_entity.type
_entity.pdbx_description
1 polymer ?
#
loop_
_entity_poly.entity_id
_entity_poly.type
_entity_poly.pdbx_seq_one_letter_code
_entity_poly.pdbx_strand_id
1 'polypeptide(L)'
;MKIKKIPKYQITISYQLVLIISVIIISLPIFLIGGSEVFIKDMPGIEDYFFNEFQVNGVSIYKTASLSTEGVYSSIFGFSNNISGYILMCWCTGLLIALLFEPITSLAWFHPSELWGKKNLMWRSVVEFTVSIFLIVIYSISLSGGVFYRAFDEQIFKYFGKDFFNTDELQSQLQILRESINEVFNYNSFAISNAFAITFALISALTITAWWIYTYLDTKLEKRRNNKNDVLYQEKPAFEA
;
A
#
# COMPACT_ATOMS: atom_id res chain seq x y z
N MET A 1 -19.44 17.77 36.24
CA MET A 1 -19.86 17.48 34.84
C MET A 1 -19.63 15.99 34.59
N LYS A 2 -20.68 15.17 34.41
CA LYS A 2 -20.51 13.73 34.14
C LYS A 2 -20.00 13.55 32.72
N ILE A 3 -18.72 13.23 32.54
CA ILE A 3 -18.16 12.87 31.24
C ILE A 3 -18.85 11.57 30.81
N LYS A 4 -19.67 11.65 29.76
CA LYS A 4 -20.38 10.48 29.20
C LYS A 4 -19.32 9.58 28.55
N LYS A 5 -19.01 8.45 29.17
CA LYS A 5 -18.03 7.48 28.65
C LYS A 5 -18.54 6.95 27.32
N ILE A 6 -17.81 7.19 26.23
CA ILE A 6 -18.12 6.59 24.93
C ILE A 6 -17.89 5.07 25.06
N PRO A 7 -18.87 4.23 24.71
CA PRO A 7 -18.70 2.79 24.73
C PRO A 7 -17.56 2.34 23.81
N LYS A 8 -16.72 1.42 24.29
CA LYS A 8 -15.57 0.88 23.55
C LYS A 8 -15.96 0.33 22.17
N TYR A 9 -17.12 -0.31 22.05
CA TYR A 9 -17.61 -0.87 20.80
C TYR A 9 -17.83 0.21 19.73
N GLN A 10 -18.28 1.41 20.10
CA GLN A 10 -18.48 2.52 19.15
C GLN A 10 -17.14 3.00 18.59
N ILE A 11 -16.13 3.14 19.45
CA ILE A 11 -14.78 3.54 19.04
C ILE A 11 -14.13 2.47 18.15
N THR A 12 -14.31 1.19 18.46
CA THR A 12 -13.82 0.10 17.61
C THR A 12 -14.49 0.10 16.23
N ILE A 13 -15.80 0.38 16.14
CA ILE A 13 -16.50 0.51 14.85
C ILE A 13 -15.94 1.69 14.05
N SER A 14 -15.79 2.86 14.67
CA SER A 14 -15.23 4.04 14.01
C SER A 14 -13.80 3.78 13.49
N TYR A 15 -12.97 3.09 14.29
CA TYR A 15 -11.64 2.64 13.88
C TYR A 15 -11.69 1.75 12.63
N GLN A 16 -12.55 0.73 12.64
CA GLN A 16 -12.70 -0.18 11.50
C GLN A 16 -13.19 0.54 10.23
N LEU A 17 -14.12 1.48 10.36
CA LEU A 17 -14.60 2.28 9.22
C LEU A 17 -13.48 3.11 8.59
N VAL A 18 -12.65 3.77 9.40
CA VAL A 18 -11.51 4.54 8.90
C VAL A 18 -10.52 3.63 8.18
N LEU A 19 -10.24 2.43 8.72
CA LEU A 19 -9.36 1.47 8.06
C LEU A 19 -9.92 0.96 6.74
N ILE A 20 -11.22 0.66 6.66
CA ILE A 20 -11.87 0.21 5.42
C ILE A 20 -11.71 1.27 4.32
N ILE A 21 -12.04 2.53 4.64
CA ILE A 21 -11.91 3.64 3.69
C ILE A 21 -10.44 3.79 3.26
N SER A 22 -9.52 3.70 4.21
CA SER A 22 -8.09 3.82 3.93
C SER A 22 -7.59 2.69 3.02
N VAL A 23 -8.00 1.44 3.27
CA VAL A 23 -7.61 0.29 2.44
C VAL A 23 -8.17 0.37 1.03
N ILE A 24 -9.41 0.86 0.84
CA ILE A 24 -9.97 1.11 -0.49
C ILE A 24 -9.08 2.09 -1.26
N ILE A 25 -8.68 3.19 -0.63
CA ILE A 25 -7.86 4.21 -1.30
C ILE A 25 -6.43 3.72 -1.55
N ILE A 26 -5.83 2.99 -0.59
CA ILE A 26 -4.52 2.34 -0.75
C ILE A 26 -4.53 1.33 -1.89
N SER A 27 -5.67 0.73 -2.22
CA SER A 27 -5.78 -0.22 -3.34
C SER A 27 -5.83 0.44 -4.72
N LEU A 28 -6.13 1.74 -4.83
CA LEU A 28 -6.26 2.44 -6.12
C LEU A 28 -5.01 2.36 -7.02
N PRO A 29 -3.77 2.55 -6.51
CA PRO A 29 -2.58 2.36 -7.33
C PRO A 29 -2.52 0.97 -7.96
N ILE A 30 -2.94 -0.08 -7.25
CA ILE A 30 -2.93 -1.45 -7.79
C ILE A 30 -3.77 -1.55 -9.06
N PHE A 31 -4.94 -0.90 -9.09
CA PHE A 31 -5.82 -0.90 -10.28
C PHE A 31 -5.34 0.04 -11.39
N LEU A 32 -4.62 1.10 -11.04
CA LEU A 32 -4.08 2.06 -12.01
C LEU A 32 -2.78 1.54 -12.66
N ILE A 33 -2.04 0.69 -11.96
CA ILE A 33 -0.73 0.15 -12.35
C ILE A 33 -0.88 -1.27 -12.91
N GLY A 34 -1.71 -2.09 -12.28
CA GLY A 34 -1.99 -3.45 -12.68
C GLY A 34 -2.66 -3.48 -14.05
N GLY A 35 -1.93 -3.98 -15.05
CA GLY A 35 -2.43 -4.11 -16.42
C GLY A 35 -2.05 -2.99 -17.38
N SER A 36 -1.22 -2.01 -16.98
CA SER A 36 -0.66 -1.05 -17.95
C SER A 36 0.58 -1.66 -18.63
N GLU A 37 0.38 -2.63 -19.50
CA GLU A 37 1.42 -3.16 -20.39
C GLU A 37 1.27 -2.50 -21.76
N VAL A 38 2.34 -1.89 -22.26
CA VAL A 38 2.35 -1.23 -23.57
C VAL A 38 3.53 -1.76 -24.36
N PHE A 39 3.27 -2.22 -25.59
CA PHE A 39 4.35 -2.63 -26.49
C PHE A 39 5.17 -1.42 -26.92
N ILE A 40 6.50 -1.57 -26.97
CA ILE A 40 7.40 -0.47 -27.34
C ILE A 40 7.08 0.06 -28.75
N LYS A 41 6.65 -0.82 -29.67
CA LYS A 41 6.25 -0.45 -31.04
C LYS A 41 5.02 0.46 -31.11
N ASP A 42 4.19 0.45 -30.06
CA ASP A 42 2.97 1.24 -30.00
C ASP A 42 3.22 2.57 -29.25
N MET A 43 4.47 2.85 -28.86
CA MET A 43 4.83 4.10 -28.20
C MET A 43 5.00 5.26 -29.19
N PRO A 44 4.60 6.48 -28.81
CA PRO A 44 4.78 7.66 -29.63
C PRO A 44 6.24 7.83 -30.08
N GLY A 45 6.47 8.19 -31.34
CA GLY A 45 7.81 8.48 -31.86
C GLY A 45 8.72 7.27 -32.09
N ILE A 46 8.26 6.04 -31.85
CA ILE A 46 9.03 4.82 -32.17
C ILE A 46 8.69 4.37 -33.60
N GLU A 47 9.72 4.30 -34.44
CA GLU A 47 9.61 3.82 -35.82
C GLU A 47 9.96 2.33 -35.93
N ASP A 48 9.45 1.63 -36.95
CA ASP A 48 9.66 0.18 -37.11
C ASP A 48 11.15 -0.21 -37.17
N TYR A 49 12.00 0.65 -37.73
CA TYR A 49 13.45 0.42 -37.82
C TYR A 49 14.16 0.47 -36.46
N PHE A 50 13.54 1.03 -35.40
CA PHE A 50 14.11 1.05 -34.04
C PHE A 50 14.49 -0.35 -33.56
N PHE A 51 13.75 -1.36 -34.01
CA PHE A 51 13.96 -2.74 -33.60
C PHE A 51 15.01 -3.48 -34.43
N ASN A 52 15.57 -2.90 -35.51
CA ASN A 52 16.70 -3.43 -36.30
C ASN A 52 16.80 -4.97 -36.39
N GLU A 53 15.68 -5.65 -36.66
CA GLU A 53 15.55 -7.12 -36.68
C GLU A 53 16.02 -7.88 -35.42
N PHE A 54 16.13 -7.23 -34.26
CA PHE A 54 16.48 -7.89 -33.00
C PHE A 54 15.58 -9.09 -32.74
N GLN A 55 16.20 -10.18 -32.32
CA GLN A 55 15.53 -11.41 -31.93
C GLN A 55 16.00 -11.84 -30.54
N VAL A 56 15.05 -12.21 -29.70
CA VAL A 56 15.32 -12.87 -28.42
C VAL A 56 14.75 -14.28 -28.53
N ASN A 57 15.60 -15.30 -28.37
CA ASN A 57 15.24 -16.72 -28.53
C ASN A 57 14.59 -17.04 -29.89
N GLY A 58 15.02 -16.37 -30.97
CA GLY A 58 14.49 -16.58 -32.33
C GLY A 58 13.13 -15.93 -32.61
N VAL A 59 12.59 -15.15 -31.67
CA VAL A 59 11.37 -14.37 -31.87
C VAL A 59 11.75 -12.89 -31.99
N SER A 60 11.23 -12.22 -33.01
CA SER A 60 11.45 -10.79 -33.21
C SER A 60 10.91 -9.98 -32.02
N ILE A 61 11.77 -9.16 -31.43
CA ILE A 61 11.40 -8.34 -30.27
C ILE A 61 10.36 -7.28 -30.63
N TYR A 62 10.22 -6.92 -31.91
CA TYR A 62 9.18 -6.01 -32.40
C TYR A 62 7.77 -6.43 -31.92
N LYS A 63 7.52 -7.74 -31.85
CA LYS A 63 6.22 -8.29 -31.46
C LYS A 63 6.09 -8.57 -29.96
N THR A 64 7.18 -8.56 -29.21
CA THR A 64 7.20 -9.05 -27.81
C THR A 64 7.73 -8.04 -26.80
N ALA A 65 8.43 -6.99 -27.24
CA ALA A 65 9.00 -6.01 -26.34
C ALA A 65 7.91 -5.11 -25.78
N SER A 66 7.65 -5.24 -24.49
CA SER A 66 6.67 -4.46 -23.74
C SER A 66 7.27 -3.85 -22.49
N LEU A 67 6.67 -2.73 -22.08
CA LEU A 67 7.00 -2.00 -20.86
C LEU A 67 5.77 -1.99 -19.95
N SER A 68 6.01 -2.13 -18.64
CA SER A 68 4.96 -2.16 -17.63
C SER A 68 5.36 -1.35 -16.40
N THR A 69 4.37 -0.68 -15.81
CA THR A 69 4.54 0.06 -14.54
C THR A 69 4.68 -0.87 -13.34
N GLU A 70 4.28 -2.14 -13.45
CA GLU A 70 4.49 -3.17 -12.42
C GLU A 70 5.99 -3.31 -12.08
N GLY A 71 6.84 -3.15 -13.11
CA GLY A 71 8.30 -3.13 -13.02
C GLY A 71 8.86 -2.13 -12.02
N VAL A 72 8.19 -0.99 -11.81
CA VAL A 72 8.70 0.10 -10.95
C VAL A 72 8.84 -0.35 -9.49
N TYR A 73 7.95 -1.22 -9.02
CA TYR A 73 7.96 -1.74 -7.66
C TYR A 73 9.02 -2.83 -7.42
N SER A 74 9.59 -3.41 -8.47
CA SER A 74 10.62 -4.47 -8.32
C SER A 74 11.92 -3.99 -7.66
N SER A 75 12.17 -2.68 -7.69
CA SER A 75 13.31 -2.04 -7.05
C SER A 75 13.34 -2.19 -5.52
N ILE A 76 12.23 -2.64 -4.94
CA ILE A 76 12.06 -2.84 -3.51
C ILE A 76 12.75 -4.15 -3.08
N PHE A 77 13.58 -4.09 -2.03
CA PHE A 77 14.32 -5.23 -1.48
C PHE A 77 15.26 -5.98 -2.46
N GLY A 78 15.61 -5.38 -3.60
CA GLY A 78 16.58 -5.95 -4.55
C GLY A 78 16.08 -7.21 -5.25
N PHE A 79 14.77 -7.32 -5.48
CA PHE A 79 14.23 -8.47 -6.18
C PHE A 79 14.72 -8.52 -7.64
N SER A 80 15.06 -9.72 -8.11
CA SER A 80 15.55 -9.94 -9.49
C SER A 80 14.43 -10.00 -10.55
N ASN A 81 13.18 -10.18 -10.11
CA ASN A 81 12.02 -10.30 -11.00
C ASN A 81 11.20 -9.00 -11.01
N ASN A 82 10.88 -8.49 -12.20
CA ASN A 82 10.19 -7.22 -12.41
C ASN A 82 8.79 -7.15 -11.79
N ILE A 83 8.16 -8.28 -11.45
CA ILE A 83 6.78 -8.30 -10.94
C ILE A 83 6.72 -8.53 -9.42
N SER A 84 7.84 -8.91 -8.80
CA SER A 84 7.92 -9.30 -7.39
C SER A 84 7.41 -8.23 -6.40
N GLY A 85 7.80 -6.97 -6.57
CA GLY A 85 7.37 -5.88 -5.71
C GLY A 85 5.87 -5.56 -5.88
N TYR A 86 5.35 -5.66 -7.11
CA TYR A 86 3.93 -5.56 -7.39
C TYR A 86 3.14 -6.68 -6.70
N ILE A 87 3.63 -7.93 -6.76
CA ILE A 87 3.04 -9.07 -6.05
C ILE A 87 3.04 -8.85 -4.53
N LEU A 88 4.14 -8.34 -3.98
CA LEU A 88 4.24 -8.03 -2.55
C LEU A 88 3.21 -6.95 -2.14
N MET A 89 3.05 -5.91 -2.95
CA MET A 89 2.04 -4.88 -2.74
C MET A 89 0.62 -5.49 -2.76
N CYS A 90 0.29 -6.30 -3.76
CA CYS A 90 -0.98 -7.03 -3.84
C CYS A 90 -1.22 -7.92 -2.63
N TRP A 91 -0.19 -8.63 -2.17
CA TRP A 91 -0.28 -9.50 -1.01
C TRP A 91 -0.53 -8.72 0.29
N CYS A 92 0.21 -7.63 0.52
CA CYS A 92 0.02 -6.75 1.67
C CYS A 92 -1.40 -6.15 1.69
N THR A 93 -1.88 -5.62 0.55
CA THR A 93 -3.22 -5.04 0.46
C THR A 93 -4.30 -6.10 0.61
N GLY A 94 -4.13 -7.29 0.00
CA GLY A 94 -5.04 -8.41 0.18
C GLY A 94 -5.12 -8.90 1.62
N LEU A 95 -3.99 -8.93 2.33
CA LEU A 95 -3.95 -9.28 3.75
C LEU A 95 -4.71 -8.26 4.61
N LEU A 96 -4.56 -6.95 4.34
CA LEU A 96 -5.35 -5.92 5.02
C LEU A 96 -6.86 -6.09 4.77
N ILE A 97 -7.26 -6.33 3.51
CA ILE A 97 -8.67 -6.57 3.17
C ILE A 97 -9.22 -7.78 3.94
N ALA A 98 -8.47 -8.89 3.98
CA ALA A 98 -8.89 -10.10 4.69
C ALA A 98 -9.07 -9.86 6.20
N LEU A 99 -8.16 -9.11 6.83
CA LEU A 99 -8.23 -8.78 8.26
C LEU A 99 -9.45 -7.90 8.59
N LEU A 100 -9.82 -7.00 7.68
CA LEU A 100 -11.00 -6.13 7.83
C LEU A 100 -12.32 -6.84 7.52
N PHE A 101 -12.32 -7.87 6.66
CA PHE A 101 -13.55 -8.55 6.25
C PHE A 101 -14.19 -9.40 7.35
N GLU A 102 -13.36 -10.02 8.19
CA GLU A 102 -13.85 -10.87 9.27
C GLU A 102 -14.69 -10.13 10.32
N PRO A 103 -14.27 -8.99 10.91
CA PRO A 103 -15.11 -8.27 11.85
C PRO A 103 -16.41 -7.74 11.20
N ILE A 104 -16.39 -7.39 9.91
CA ILE A 104 -17.59 -6.94 9.18
C ILE A 104 -18.60 -8.08 9.02
N THR A 105 -18.15 -9.23 8.53
CA THR A 105 -19.01 -10.40 8.34
C THR A 105 -19.55 -10.92 9.66
N SER A 106 -18.75 -10.86 10.72
CA SER A 106 -19.15 -11.35 12.04
C SER A 106 -20.15 -10.41 12.73
N LEU A 107 -20.15 -9.10 12.42
CA LEU A 107 -21.19 -8.15 12.86
C LEU A 107 -22.59 -8.48 12.33
N ALA A 108 -22.71 -9.26 11.25
CA ALA A 108 -24.00 -9.72 10.75
C ALA A 108 -24.63 -10.83 11.63
N TRP A 109 -23.82 -11.53 12.42
CA TRP A 109 -24.24 -12.74 13.15
C TRP A 109 -24.13 -12.62 14.67
N PHE A 110 -23.34 -11.68 15.19
CA PHE A 110 -23.09 -11.55 16.63
C PHE A 110 -23.20 -10.09 17.09
N HIS A 111 -23.56 -9.90 18.37
CA HIS A 111 -23.61 -8.56 18.95
C HIS A 111 -22.19 -7.95 19.03
N PRO A 112 -21.99 -6.65 18.75
CA PRO A 112 -20.68 -6.00 18.76
C PRO A 112 -19.85 -6.21 20.04
N SER A 113 -20.50 -6.42 21.18
CA SER A 113 -19.84 -6.68 22.47
C SER A 113 -19.17 -8.05 22.56
N GLU A 114 -19.60 -9.03 21.75
CA GLU A 114 -19.15 -10.43 21.81
C GLU A 114 -18.06 -10.75 20.79
N LEU A 115 -17.95 -9.93 19.75
CA LEU A 115 -17.05 -10.13 18.61
C LEU A 115 -15.58 -9.79 18.92
N TRP A 116 -15.36 -8.81 19.79
CA TRP A 116 -14.04 -8.24 19.99
C TRP A 116 -13.38 -8.74 21.27
N GLY A 117 -12.98 -10.01 21.23
CA GLY A 117 -12.02 -10.55 22.19
C GLY A 117 -10.76 -9.70 22.22
N LYS A 118 -10.44 -9.09 23.38
CA LYS A 118 -9.38 -8.08 23.54
C LYS A 118 -8.01 -8.55 23.02
N LYS A 119 -7.68 -9.84 23.16
CA LYS A 119 -6.43 -10.43 22.66
C LYS A 119 -6.40 -10.56 21.13
N ASN A 120 -7.49 -11.04 20.52
CA ASN A 120 -7.59 -11.23 19.07
C ASN A 120 -7.50 -9.86 18.35
N LEU A 121 -8.23 -8.85 18.82
CA LEU A 121 -8.20 -7.53 18.20
C LEU A 121 -6.85 -6.81 18.37
N MET A 122 -6.16 -7.03 19.51
CA MET A 122 -4.81 -6.53 19.70
C MET A 122 -3.82 -7.19 18.72
N TRP A 123 -3.89 -8.51 18.53
CA TRP A 123 -3.03 -9.20 17.57
C TRP A 123 -3.29 -8.72 16.14
N ARG A 124 -4.55 -8.61 15.73
CA ARG A 124 -4.91 -8.09 14.40
C ARG A 124 -4.40 -6.69 14.16
N SER A 125 -4.63 -5.78 15.10
CA SER A 125 -4.14 -4.40 14.96
C SER A 125 -2.61 -4.32 14.88
N VAL A 126 -1.86 -5.23 15.51
CA VAL A 126 -0.39 -5.33 15.33
C VAL A 126 -0.04 -5.76 13.90
N VAL A 127 -0.75 -6.74 13.35
CA VAL A 127 -0.56 -7.16 11.95
C VAL A 127 -0.94 -6.03 10.98
N GLU A 128 -2.11 -5.42 11.16
CA GLU A 128 -2.59 -4.27 10.36
C GLU A 128 -1.58 -3.11 10.39
N PHE A 129 -1.01 -2.82 11.57
CA PHE A 129 -0.01 -1.77 11.73
C PHE A 129 1.27 -2.11 10.95
N THR A 130 1.78 -3.33 11.13
CA THR A 130 2.99 -3.80 10.46
C THR A 130 2.83 -3.75 8.94
N VAL A 131 1.69 -4.23 8.42
CA VAL A 131 1.40 -4.20 6.98
C VAL A 131 1.25 -2.77 6.46
N SER A 132 0.64 -1.87 7.24
CA SER A 132 0.56 -0.44 6.89
C SER A 132 1.95 0.18 6.75
N ILE A 133 2.90 -0.15 7.65
CA ILE A 133 4.30 0.30 7.55
C ILE A 133 4.96 -0.26 6.30
N PHE A 134 4.78 -1.55 5.98
CA PHE A 134 5.33 -2.13 4.75
C PHE A 134 4.81 -1.42 3.49
N LEU A 135 3.50 -1.12 3.43
CA LEU A 135 2.91 -0.38 2.31
C LEU A 135 3.48 1.04 2.21
N ILE A 136 3.66 1.75 3.32
CA ILE A 136 4.32 3.06 3.32
C ILE A 136 5.72 2.96 2.69
N VAL A 137 6.53 1.98 3.10
CA VAL A 137 7.88 1.78 2.55
C VAL A 137 7.85 1.48 1.06
N ILE A 138 6.98 0.55 0.64
CA ILE A 138 6.82 0.14 -0.76
C ILE A 138 6.48 1.35 -1.64
N TYR A 139 5.44 2.10 -1.28
CA TYR A 139 5.01 3.25 -2.07
C TYR A 139 6.02 4.41 -2.01
N SER A 140 6.74 4.59 -0.90
CA SER A 140 7.73 5.66 -0.77
C SER A 140 8.96 5.43 -1.64
N ILE A 141 9.43 4.18 -1.75
CA ILE A 141 10.56 3.83 -2.64
C ILE A 141 10.18 4.09 -4.10
N SER A 142 8.99 3.65 -4.50
CA SER A 142 8.49 3.81 -5.87
C SER A 142 8.20 5.26 -6.23
N LEU A 143 8.02 6.17 -5.27
CA LEU A 143 7.71 7.58 -5.53
C LEU A 143 8.85 8.34 -6.23
N SER A 144 10.09 7.87 -6.16
CA SER A 144 11.23 8.56 -6.75
C SER A 144 11.23 8.50 -8.27
N GLY A 145 11.30 9.66 -8.94
CA GLY A 145 11.45 9.72 -10.40
C GLY A 145 12.68 8.96 -10.90
N GLY A 146 13.78 8.98 -10.14
CA GLY A 146 14.96 8.18 -10.48
C GLY A 146 14.69 6.67 -10.47
N VAL A 147 13.88 6.17 -9.54
CA VAL A 147 13.47 4.76 -9.48
C VAL A 147 12.54 4.43 -10.65
N PHE A 148 11.60 5.34 -10.95
CA PHE A 148 10.67 5.20 -12.08
C PHE A 148 11.41 5.03 -13.42
N TYR A 149 12.25 6.00 -13.81
CA TYR A 149 12.96 5.93 -15.09
C TYR A 149 13.96 4.77 -15.12
N ARG A 150 14.67 4.51 -14.02
CA ARG A 150 15.60 3.38 -13.95
C ARG A 150 14.90 2.04 -14.17
N ALA A 151 13.70 1.85 -13.61
CA ALA A 151 12.94 0.62 -13.80
C ALA A 151 12.49 0.41 -15.26
N PHE A 152 12.20 1.49 -15.99
CA PHE A 152 11.91 1.40 -17.42
C PHE A 152 13.18 1.14 -18.25
N ASP A 153 14.28 1.83 -17.94
CA ASP A 153 15.59 1.56 -18.58
C ASP A 153 16.00 0.09 -18.40
N GLU A 154 15.85 -0.46 -17.19
CA GLU A 154 16.13 -1.88 -16.92
C GLU A 154 15.23 -2.83 -17.72
N GLN A 155 13.95 -2.46 -17.96
CA GLN A 155 13.06 -3.22 -18.82
C GLN A 155 13.48 -3.14 -20.30
N ILE A 156 13.86 -1.96 -20.79
CA ILE A 156 14.37 -1.77 -22.16
C ILE A 156 15.64 -2.61 -22.36
N PHE A 157 16.59 -2.53 -21.44
CA PHE A 157 17.86 -3.23 -21.55
C PHE A 157 17.72 -4.75 -21.49
N LYS A 158 16.61 -5.30 -20.97
CA LYS A 158 16.32 -6.74 -21.07
C LYS A 158 16.05 -7.20 -22.50
N TYR A 159 15.54 -6.32 -23.37
CA TYR A 159 15.27 -6.65 -24.77
C TYR A 159 16.44 -6.32 -25.70
N PHE A 160 17.05 -5.14 -25.53
CA PHE A 160 18.08 -4.63 -26.45
C PHE A 160 19.51 -4.85 -25.96
N GLY A 161 19.71 -5.07 -24.66
CA GLY A 161 21.03 -5.03 -24.04
C GLY A 161 21.49 -3.59 -23.76
N LYS A 162 22.26 -3.40 -22.69
CA LYS A 162 22.75 -2.06 -22.30
C LYS A 162 23.74 -1.50 -23.31
N ASP A 163 24.56 -2.36 -23.91
CA ASP A 163 25.63 -1.97 -24.83
C ASP A 163 25.11 -1.58 -26.21
N PHE A 164 23.82 -1.83 -26.50
CA PHE A 164 23.21 -1.42 -27.77
C PHE A 164 23.21 0.10 -27.93
N PHE A 165 22.89 0.84 -26.88
CA PHE A 165 22.79 2.30 -26.93
C PHE A 165 24.17 2.97 -26.75
N ASN A 166 25.19 2.56 -27.51
CA ASN A 166 26.56 3.05 -27.36
C ASN A 166 26.96 4.14 -28.37
N THR A 167 26.14 4.40 -29.39
CA THR A 167 26.34 5.48 -30.37
C THR A 167 25.43 6.67 -30.07
N ASP A 168 25.81 7.87 -30.52
CA ASP A 168 25.02 9.10 -30.35
C ASP A 168 23.61 8.98 -30.96
N GLU A 169 23.51 8.30 -32.10
CA GLU A 169 22.23 8.05 -32.79
C GLU A 169 21.30 7.16 -31.94
N LEU A 170 21.82 6.05 -31.41
CA LEU A 170 21.03 5.14 -30.57
C LEU A 170 20.71 5.77 -29.21
N GLN A 171 21.59 6.60 -28.66
CA GLN A 171 21.28 7.41 -27.47
C GLN A 171 20.14 8.40 -27.72
N SER A 172 20.09 9.03 -28.90
CA SER A 172 18.95 9.87 -29.29
C SER A 172 17.65 9.07 -29.35
N GLN A 173 17.67 7.84 -29.87
CA GLN A 173 16.48 6.98 -29.91
C GLN A 173 16.05 6.53 -28.50
N LEU A 174 16.99 6.22 -27.61
CA LEU A 174 16.70 5.93 -26.20
C LEU A 174 16.05 7.14 -25.51
N GLN A 175 16.48 8.35 -25.84
CA GLN A 175 15.90 9.57 -25.32
C GLN A 175 14.45 9.77 -25.80
N ILE A 176 14.16 9.54 -27.08
CA ILE A 176 12.79 9.54 -27.61
C ILE A 176 11.94 8.55 -26.83
N LEU A 177 12.41 7.31 -26.65
CA LEU A 177 11.68 6.28 -25.91
C LEU A 177 11.40 6.69 -24.45
N ARG A 178 12.35 7.35 -23.77
CA ARG A 178 12.16 7.88 -22.41
C ARG A 178 11.12 8.98 -22.35
N GLU A 179 11.05 9.83 -23.36
CA GLU A 179 10.01 10.86 -23.49
C GLU A 179 8.63 10.21 -23.70
N SER A 180 8.54 9.19 -24.56
CA SER A 180 7.32 8.41 -24.79
C SER A 180 6.84 7.69 -23.53
N ILE A 181 7.75 7.17 -22.70
CA ILE A 181 7.42 6.57 -21.39
C ILE A 181 6.69 7.59 -20.51
N ASN A 182 7.16 8.84 -20.47
CA ASN A 182 6.50 9.88 -19.69
C ASN A 182 5.13 10.26 -20.23
N GLU A 183 4.96 10.28 -21.55
CA GLU A 183 3.68 10.59 -22.16
C GLU A 183 2.64 9.49 -21.88
N VAL A 184 3.03 8.23 -22.05
CA VAL A 184 2.13 7.07 -21.90
C VAL A 184 1.85 6.73 -20.44
N PHE A 185 2.89 6.63 -19.61
CA PHE A 185 2.75 6.18 -18.21
C PHE A 185 2.62 7.32 -17.20
N ASN A 186 2.87 8.56 -17.62
CA ASN A 186 2.67 9.78 -16.83
C ASN A 186 3.16 9.67 -15.38
N TYR A 187 4.46 9.90 -15.20
CA TYR A 187 5.10 9.88 -13.89
C TYR A 187 4.35 10.74 -12.84
N ASN A 188 3.79 11.89 -13.22
CA ASN A 188 3.07 12.74 -12.27
C ASN A 188 1.81 12.05 -11.73
N SER A 189 1.01 11.43 -12.61
CA SER A 189 -0.16 10.66 -12.20
C SER A 189 0.22 9.47 -11.31
N PHE A 190 1.29 8.77 -11.67
CA PHE A 190 1.86 7.68 -10.88
C PHE A 190 2.30 8.16 -9.48
N ALA A 191 3.03 9.26 -9.40
CA ALA A 191 3.52 9.84 -8.17
C ALA A 191 2.37 10.32 -7.26
N ILE A 192 1.36 10.97 -7.83
CA ILE A 192 0.16 11.40 -7.10
C ILE A 192 -0.57 10.19 -6.51
N SER A 193 -0.74 9.12 -7.28
CA SER A 193 -1.39 7.89 -6.82
C SER A 193 -0.64 7.26 -5.64
N ASN A 194 0.69 7.15 -5.73
CA ASN A 194 1.53 6.66 -4.64
C ASN A 194 1.47 7.57 -3.41
N ALA A 195 1.47 8.90 -3.58
CA ALA A 195 1.36 9.85 -2.48
C ALA A 195 0.02 9.71 -1.72
N PHE A 196 -1.09 9.48 -2.43
CA PHE A 196 -2.37 9.17 -1.80
C PHE A 196 -2.28 7.87 -0.99
N ALA A 197 -1.73 6.79 -1.57
CA ALA A 197 -1.62 5.52 -0.86
C ALA A 197 -0.75 5.64 0.41
N ILE A 198 0.37 6.36 0.36
CA ILE A 198 1.21 6.66 1.54
C ILE A 198 0.40 7.40 2.60
N THR A 199 -0.33 8.44 2.20
CA THR A 199 -1.11 9.27 3.13
C THR A 199 -2.17 8.43 3.84
N PHE A 200 -2.89 7.58 3.13
CA PHE A 200 -3.91 6.72 3.73
C PHE A 200 -3.32 5.56 4.53
N ALA A 201 -2.15 5.04 4.16
CA ALA A 201 -1.43 4.07 4.99
C ALA A 201 -0.93 4.70 6.30
N LEU A 202 -0.51 5.98 6.28
CA LEU A 202 -0.19 6.75 7.49
C LEU A 202 -1.43 6.98 8.35
N ILE A 203 -2.57 7.35 7.74
CA ILE A 203 -3.85 7.49 8.45
C ILE A 203 -4.22 6.16 9.14
N SER A 204 -4.07 5.03 8.45
CA SER A 204 -4.29 3.70 9.05
C SER A 204 -3.40 3.47 10.26
N ALA A 205 -2.08 3.68 10.13
CA ALA A 205 -1.13 3.49 11.23
C ALA A 205 -1.43 4.40 12.45
N LEU A 206 -1.79 5.67 12.20
CA LEU A 206 -2.19 6.61 13.24
C LEU A 206 -3.50 6.21 13.92
N THR A 207 -4.47 5.73 13.14
CA THR A 207 -5.78 5.27 13.64
C THR A 207 -5.62 4.04 14.54
N ILE A 208 -4.73 3.11 14.16
CA ILE A 208 -4.35 1.95 14.99
C ILE A 208 -3.70 2.40 16.30
N THR A 209 -2.76 3.34 16.21
CA THR A 209 -2.06 3.88 17.38
C THR A 209 -3.04 4.57 18.33
N ALA A 210 -3.97 5.38 17.80
CA ALA A 210 -5.02 6.03 18.59
C ALA A 210 -5.92 5.00 19.28
N TRP A 211 -6.28 3.91 18.59
CA TRP A 211 -7.05 2.81 19.16
C TRP A 211 -6.30 2.07 20.29
N TRP A 212 -4.99 1.86 20.14
CA TRP A 212 -4.15 1.30 21.21
C TRP A 212 -4.08 2.20 22.44
N ILE A 213 -3.88 3.51 22.25
CA ILE A 213 -3.85 4.49 23.34
C ILE A 213 -5.19 4.47 24.09
N TYR A 214 -6.30 4.51 23.37
CA TYR A 214 -7.64 4.42 23.96
C TYR A 214 -7.80 3.13 24.77
N THR A 215 -7.44 1.98 24.20
CA THR A 215 -7.57 0.69 24.86
C THR A 215 -6.70 0.58 26.11
N TYR A 216 -5.48 1.14 26.08
CA TYR A 216 -4.61 1.21 27.25
C TYR A 216 -5.21 2.06 28.38
N LEU A 217 -5.70 3.26 28.06
CA LEU A 217 -6.33 4.17 29.03
C LEU A 217 -7.58 3.55 29.65
N ASP A 218 -8.45 2.97 28.82
CA ASP A 218 -9.68 2.29 29.27
C ASP A 218 -9.36 1.15 30.25
N THR A 219 -8.37 0.33 29.91
CA THR A 219 -7.91 -0.77 30.79
C THR A 219 -7.32 -0.26 32.11
N LYS A 220 -6.54 0.83 32.06
CA LYS A 220 -5.92 1.43 33.24
C LYS A 220 -6.98 2.02 34.18
N LEU A 221 -8.01 2.66 33.62
CA LEU A 221 -9.14 3.21 34.38
C LEU A 221 -10.00 2.11 35.00
N GLU A 222 -10.27 1.03 34.27
CA GLU A 222 -10.99 -0.15 34.82
C GLU A 222 -10.23 -0.78 35.99
N LYS A 223 -8.91 -0.95 35.88
CA LYS A 223 -8.08 -1.47 36.97
C LYS A 223 -8.12 -0.58 38.21
N ARG A 224 -8.06 0.75 38.04
CA ARG A 224 -8.19 1.72 39.15
C ARG A 224 -9.57 1.65 39.79
N ARG A 225 -10.63 1.65 38.98
CA ARG A 225 -12.01 1.55 39.47
C ARG A 225 -12.28 0.25 40.21
N ASN A 226 -11.60 -0.85 39.89
CA ASN A 226 -11.77 -2.13 40.56
C ASN A 226 -10.82 -2.33 41.76
N ASN A 227 -9.89 -1.40 41.98
CA ASN A 227 -9.00 -1.44 43.14
C ASN A 227 -9.70 -0.80 44.34
N LYS A 228 -10.14 -1.63 45.29
CA LYS A 228 -10.84 -1.19 46.52
C LYS A 228 -10.00 -0.25 47.41
N ASN A 229 -8.68 -0.21 47.20
CA ASN A 229 -7.74 0.64 47.94
C ASN A 229 -7.42 1.96 47.22
N ASP A 230 -8.04 2.23 46.07
CA ASP A 230 -7.83 3.47 45.30
C ASP A 230 -8.77 4.58 45.80
N VAL A 231 -8.31 5.83 45.82
CA VAL A 231 -9.02 6.99 46.38
C VAL A 231 -10.37 7.23 45.67
N LEU A 232 -10.46 6.84 44.39
CA LEU A 232 -11.70 6.86 43.59
C LEU A 232 -12.79 5.88 44.07
N TYR A 233 -12.45 4.87 44.88
CA TYR A 233 -13.41 3.96 45.49
C TYR A 233 -14.03 4.54 46.77
N GLN A 234 -13.35 5.51 47.40
CA GLN A 234 -13.80 6.14 48.65
C GLN A 234 -14.87 7.23 48.43
N GLU A 235 -15.18 7.60 47.18
CA GLU A 235 -16.25 8.57 46.82
C GLU A 235 -17.64 7.93 46.61
N LYS A 236 -17.89 6.73 47.16
CA LYS A 236 -19.26 6.42 47.60
C LYS A 236 -19.33 6.68 49.09
N PRO A 237 -19.76 7.88 49.53
CA PRO A 237 -20.22 8.02 50.89
C PRO A 237 -21.24 6.92 51.17
N ALA A 238 -20.97 6.12 52.19
CA ALA A 238 -21.99 5.40 52.91
C ALA A 238 -22.89 6.45 53.59
N PHE A 239 -23.83 6.99 52.84
CA PHE A 239 -24.97 7.76 53.31
C PHE A 239 -26.15 7.22 52.48
N GLU A 240 -27.18 6.57 53.00
CA GLU A 240 -27.63 6.21 54.35
C GLU A 240 -28.63 5.06 54.15
N ALA A 241 -28.76 4.20 55.16
CA ALA A 241 -29.81 3.19 55.25
C ALA A 241 -31.18 3.82 55.53
#